data_AF-A0A2M9G2N3-F1
#
_entry.id   AF-A0A2M9G2N3-F1
#
_cell.length_a   1.000
_cell.length_b   1.000
_cell.length_c   1.000
_cell.angle_alpha   90.00
_cell.angle_beta   90.00
_cell.angle_gamma   90.00
#
_symmetry.space_group_name_H-M   'P 1'
#
loop_
_entity.id
_entity.type
_entity.pdbx_description
1 polymer ?
#
loop_
_entity_poly.entity_id
_entity_poly.type
_entity_poly.pdbx_seq_one_letter_code
_entity_poly.pdbx_strand_id
1 'polypeptide(L)'
;MSSHPYSVSLAVPAAAQDDANALAVALGWDVWPGRTFSVPLSADGAAPASHYGCHTWATQGFLDTLSAAQGGALPPVDWSEYELTEVRVGEVVAALLDHVQTGDVGFDTFLADSGLQRVVVEE
;
A
#
# COMPACT_ATOMS: atom_id res chain seq x y z
N MET A 1 -6.33 20.73 14.70
CA MET A 1 -6.70 19.72 13.69
C MET A 1 -5.45 18.92 13.41
N SER A 2 -5.52 17.57 13.40
CA SER A 2 -4.36 16.75 13.05
C SER A 2 -3.90 17.10 11.63
N SER A 3 -2.60 17.18 11.39
CA SER A 3 -2.05 17.36 10.05
C SER A 3 -2.37 16.19 9.12
N HIS A 4 -2.76 15.04 9.67
CA HIS A 4 -3.10 13.81 8.97
C HIS A 4 -4.51 13.34 9.37
N PRO A 5 -5.59 13.89 8.78
CA PRO A 5 -6.96 13.55 9.18
C PRO A 5 -7.50 12.26 8.55
N TYR A 6 -6.77 11.67 7.60
CA TYR A 6 -7.20 10.50 6.85
C TYR A 6 -6.52 9.24 7.39
N SER A 7 -7.31 8.21 7.65
CA SER A 7 -6.84 6.85 7.86
C SER A 7 -6.85 6.14 6.50
N VAL A 8 -5.68 5.73 6.02
CA VAL A 8 -5.54 5.02 4.75
C VAL A 8 -5.03 3.61 5.02
N SER A 9 -5.77 2.62 4.52
CA SER A 9 -5.37 1.22 4.49
C SER A 9 -5.06 0.85 3.05
N LEU A 10 -3.91 0.21 2.83
CA LEU A 10 -3.50 -0.25 1.52
C LEU A 10 -3.17 -1.74 1.58
N ALA A 11 -3.38 -2.46 0.49
CA ALA A 11 -2.81 -3.79 0.29
C ALA A 11 -2.41 -4.04 -1.16
N VAL A 12 -1.38 -4.85 -1.34
CA VAL A 12 -0.90 -5.31 -2.65
C VAL A 12 -0.81 -6.83 -2.68
N PRO A 13 -0.93 -7.47 -3.85
CA PRO A 13 -0.66 -8.90 -3.98
C PRO A 13 0.77 -9.23 -3.55
N ALA A 14 0.97 -10.43 -3.00
CA ALA A 14 2.29 -10.89 -2.55
C ALA A 14 3.36 -10.81 -3.65
N ALA A 15 2.99 -11.07 -4.90
CA ALA A 15 3.89 -10.97 -6.05
C ALA A 15 4.38 -9.54 -6.35
N ALA A 16 3.66 -8.51 -5.88
CA ALA A 16 3.97 -7.10 -6.11
C ALA A 16 4.57 -6.42 -4.86
N GLN A 17 4.79 -7.16 -3.76
CA GLN A 17 5.20 -6.60 -2.47
C GLN A 17 6.54 -5.86 -2.57
N ASP A 18 7.55 -6.46 -3.20
CA ASP A 18 8.88 -5.87 -3.31
C ASP A 18 8.84 -4.57 -4.12
N ASP A 19 8.11 -4.56 -5.24
CA ASP A 19 7.94 -3.37 -6.07
C ASP A 19 7.13 -2.27 -5.38
N ALA A 20 6.12 -2.66 -4.59
CA ALA A 20 5.33 -1.71 -3.82
C ALA A 20 6.15 -1.07 -2.67
N ASN A 21 7.03 -1.84 -2.03
CA ASN A 21 7.97 -1.32 -1.04
C ASN A 21 9.00 -0.39 -1.69
N ALA A 22 9.56 -0.76 -2.84
CA ALA A 22 10.47 0.10 -3.60
C ALA A 22 9.78 1.40 -4.04
N LEU A 23 8.51 1.33 -4.46
CA LEU A 23 7.70 2.48 -4.85
C LEU A 23 7.50 3.42 -3.65
N ALA A 24 7.20 2.88 -2.47
CA ALA A 24 7.08 3.70 -1.25
C ALA A 24 8.38 4.44 -0.92
N VAL A 25 9.54 3.80 -1.09
CA VAL A 25 10.84 4.47 -0.93
C VAL A 25 11.06 5.55 -2.00
N ALA A 26 10.75 5.26 -3.27
CA ALA A 26 10.88 6.20 -4.38
C ALA A 26 10.04 7.47 -4.21
N LEU A 27 8.87 7.33 -3.58
CA LEU A 27 7.97 8.44 -3.26
C LEU A 27 8.33 9.16 -1.94
N GLY A 28 9.38 8.72 -1.26
CA GLY A 28 9.85 9.28 0.01
C GLY A 28 8.94 8.95 1.20
N TRP A 29 8.11 7.92 1.09
CA TRP A 29 7.23 7.45 2.17
C TRP A 29 7.91 6.44 3.10
N ASP A 30 9.04 5.88 2.67
CA ASP A 30 9.85 4.92 3.43
C ASP A 30 11.34 5.06 3.10
N VAL A 31 12.19 4.31 3.80
CA VAL A 31 13.66 4.30 3.62
C VAL A 31 14.14 2.91 3.21
N TRP A 32 15.11 2.85 2.30
CA TRP A 32 15.66 1.57 1.82
C TRP A 32 16.35 0.76 2.94
N PRO A 33 16.14 -0.57 3.03
CA PRO A 33 15.24 -1.41 2.22
C PRO A 33 13.81 -1.33 2.77
N GLY A 34 12.89 -0.70 2.03
CA GLY A 34 11.55 -0.36 2.50
C GLY A 34 10.76 -1.58 3.02
N ARG A 35 9.93 -1.37 4.04
CA ARG A 35 9.08 -2.40 4.66
C ARG A 35 7.66 -1.89 4.91
N THR A 36 7.19 -1.00 4.05
CA THR A 36 5.86 -0.40 4.12
C THR A 36 4.77 -1.46 4.15
N PHE A 37 4.76 -2.39 3.20
CA PHE A 37 3.81 -3.50 3.12
C PHE A 37 4.32 -4.70 3.91
N SER A 38 4.00 -4.73 5.21
CA SER A 38 4.56 -5.68 6.18
C SER A 38 3.55 -6.59 6.85
N VAL A 39 2.25 -6.31 6.74
CA VAL A 39 1.19 -7.12 7.38
C VAL A 39 0.79 -8.24 6.41
N PRO A 40 1.07 -9.52 6.69
CA PRO A 40 0.66 -10.62 5.82
C PRO A 40 -0.86 -10.81 5.88
N LEU A 41 -1.50 -10.89 4.71
CA LEU A 41 -2.93 -11.04 4.55
C LEU A 41 -3.27 -12.22 3.63
N SER A 42 -4.34 -12.94 3.92
CA SER A 42 -4.92 -13.96 3.05
C SER A 42 -6.44 -14.01 3.20
N ALA A 43 -7.14 -14.68 2.29
CA ALA A 43 -8.61 -14.73 2.33
C ALA A 43 -9.15 -15.49 3.56
N ASP A 44 -8.41 -16.49 4.02
CA ASP A 44 -8.78 -17.40 5.11
C ASP A 44 -7.96 -17.15 6.40
N GLY A 45 -7.03 -16.20 6.39
CA GLY A 45 -6.14 -15.93 7.51
C GLY A 45 -5.06 -17.00 7.70
N ALA A 46 -4.88 -17.93 6.75
CA ALA A 46 -3.84 -18.95 6.76
C ALA A 46 -2.69 -18.60 5.81
N ALA A 47 -1.51 -19.17 6.07
CA ALA A 47 -0.38 -19.09 5.17
C ALA A 47 -0.58 -19.98 3.92
N PRO A 48 0.01 -19.64 2.76
CA PRO A 48 0.83 -18.45 2.51
C PRO A 48 0.00 -17.17 2.36
N ALA A 49 0.60 -16.03 2.70
CA ALA A 49 -0.02 -14.73 2.48
C ALA A 49 -0.25 -14.51 0.97
N SER A 50 -1.48 -14.11 0.59
CA SER A 50 -1.79 -13.72 -0.79
C SER A 50 -1.59 -12.23 -1.04
N HIS A 51 -1.64 -11.43 0.02
CA HIS A 51 -1.47 -9.98 -0.01
C HIS A 51 -0.61 -9.50 1.17
N TYR A 52 -0.07 -8.30 1.04
CA TYR A 52 0.52 -7.58 2.17
C TYR A 52 -0.11 -6.22 2.31
N GLY A 53 -0.50 -5.90 3.53
CA GLY A 53 -1.16 -4.65 3.89
C GLY A 53 -0.26 -3.69 4.65
N CYS A 54 -0.67 -2.43 4.65
CA CYS A 54 -0.16 -1.40 5.53
C CYS A 54 -1.29 -0.43 5.92
N HIS A 55 -1.05 0.32 7.00
CA HIS A 55 -1.94 1.40 7.44
C HIS A 55 -1.10 2.64 7.71
N THR A 56 -1.62 3.81 7.34
CA THR A 56 -1.01 5.08 7.66
C THR A 56 -2.04 6.18 7.92
N TRP A 57 -1.62 7.21 8.65
CA TRP A 57 -2.34 8.47 8.70
C TRP A 57 -1.81 9.38 7.60
N ALA A 58 -2.69 9.82 6.71
CA ALA A 58 -2.32 10.55 5.51
C ALA A 58 -2.80 12.01 5.54
N THR A 59 -2.09 12.85 4.79
CA THR A 59 -2.52 14.21 4.43
C THR A 59 -3.36 14.17 3.15
N GLN A 60 -4.02 15.28 2.81
CA GLN A 60 -4.70 15.40 1.51
C GLN A 60 -3.71 15.22 0.33
N GLY A 61 -2.50 15.75 0.43
CA GLY A 61 -1.50 15.64 -0.66
C GLY A 61 -1.06 14.20 -0.94
N PHE A 62 -1.08 13.33 0.08
CA PHE A 62 -0.88 11.90 -0.12
C PHE A 62 -2.04 11.30 -0.94
N LEU A 63 -3.29 11.62 -0.59
CA LEU A 63 -4.46 11.15 -1.34
C LEU A 63 -4.48 11.66 -2.78
N ASP A 64 -4.08 12.91 -3.00
CA ASP A 64 -3.99 13.51 -4.34
C ASP A 64 -2.96 12.76 -5.19
N THR A 65 -1.82 12.39 -4.59
CA THR A 65 -0.77 11.60 -5.25
C THR A 65 -1.25 10.19 -5.58
N LEU A 66 -1.93 9.53 -4.64
CA LEU A 66 -2.50 8.20 -4.84
C LEU A 66 -3.55 8.21 -5.96
N SER A 67 -4.47 9.18 -5.94
CA SER A 67 -5.50 9.33 -6.97
C SER A 67 -4.92 9.66 -8.34
N ALA A 68 -3.89 10.52 -8.40
CA ALA A 68 -3.20 10.83 -9.64
C ALA A 68 -2.52 9.59 -10.24
N ALA A 69 -1.84 8.78 -9.42
CA ALA A 69 -1.22 7.55 -9.85
C ALA A 69 -2.25 6.56 -10.42
N GLN A 70 -3.38 6.37 -9.73
CA GLN A 70 -4.50 5.55 -10.23
C GLN A 70 -5.10 6.08 -11.54
N GLY A 71 -5.06 7.40 -11.75
CA GLY A 71 -5.41 8.06 -13.01
C GLY A 71 -4.34 7.97 -14.11
N GLY A 72 -3.21 7.30 -13.86
CA GLY A 72 -2.09 7.13 -14.78
C GLY A 72 -1.07 8.28 -14.77
N ALA A 73 -1.22 9.25 -13.88
CA ALA A 73 -0.28 10.35 -13.70
C ALA A 73 0.75 9.99 -12.61
N LEU A 74 1.89 9.48 -13.03
CA LEU A 74 3.01 9.17 -12.14
C LEU A 74 3.90 10.40 -11.93
N PRO A 75 4.47 10.59 -10.72
CA PRO A 75 5.40 11.69 -10.47
C PRO A 75 6.70 11.51 -11.25
N PRO A 76 7.42 12.61 -11.56
CA PRO A 76 8.68 12.56 -12.30
C PRO A 76 9.83 12.08 -11.40
N VAL A 77 9.88 10.78 -11.14
CA VAL A 77 10.93 10.10 -10.36
C VAL A 77 11.78 9.26 -11.30
N ASP A 78 13.10 9.21 -11.07
CA ASP A 78 13.95 8.23 -11.75
C ASP A 78 13.77 6.85 -11.11
N TRP A 79 12.83 6.08 -11.64
CA TRP A 79 12.48 4.75 -11.12
C TRP A 79 13.65 3.76 -11.12
N SER A 80 14.64 3.97 -12.01
CA SER A 80 15.77 3.05 -12.15
C SER A 80 16.68 3.04 -10.92
N GLU A 81 16.75 4.14 -10.16
CA GLU A 81 17.48 4.22 -8.89
C GLU A 81 16.89 3.32 -7.80
N TYR A 82 15.63 2.90 -7.97
CA TYR A 82 14.88 2.06 -7.05
C TYR A 82 14.56 0.68 -7.63
N GLU A 83 15.28 0.27 -8.69
CA GLU A 83 15.09 -1.02 -9.39
C GLU A 83 13.68 -1.20 -9.99
N LEU A 84 12.99 -0.08 -10.26
CA LEU A 84 11.66 -0.02 -10.82
C LEU A 84 11.67 0.43 -12.29
N THR A 85 10.59 0.09 -12.99
CA THR A 85 10.26 0.64 -14.32
C THR A 85 8.86 1.23 -14.27
N GLU A 86 8.52 2.16 -15.16
CA GLU A 86 7.17 2.71 -15.24
C GLU A 86 6.09 1.63 -15.42
N VAL A 87 6.42 0.55 -16.15
CA VAL A 87 5.53 -0.60 -16.32
C VAL A 87 5.25 -1.28 -14.98
N ARG A 88 6.30 -1.59 -14.21
CA ARG A 88 6.14 -2.22 -12.88
C ARG A 88 5.41 -1.32 -11.89
N VAL A 89 5.68 -0.02 -11.94
CA VAL A 89 4.94 0.97 -11.13
C VAL A 89 3.45 0.96 -11.53
N GLY A 90 3.14 0.94 -12.83
CA GLY A 90 1.77 0.82 -13.32
C GLY A 90 1.08 -0.48 -12.88
N GLU A 91 1.80 -1.61 -12.89
CA GLU A 91 1.28 -2.89 -12.40
C GLU A 91 0.97 -2.87 -10.91
N VAL A 92 1.87 -2.29 -10.09
CA VAL A 92 1.63 -2.09 -8.64
C VAL A 92 0.40 -1.22 -8.41
N VAL A 93 0.32 -0.06 -9.08
CA VAL A 93 -0.81 0.87 -8.92
C VAL A 93 -2.13 0.23 -9.36
N ALA A 94 -2.13 -0.55 -10.44
CA ALA A 94 -3.31 -1.26 -10.92
C ALA A 94 -3.77 -2.39 -9.99
N ALA A 95 -2.84 -2.99 -9.24
CA ALA A 95 -3.12 -4.08 -8.30
C ALA A 95 -3.37 -3.59 -6.86
N LEU A 96 -3.16 -2.30 -6.59
CA LEU A 96 -3.30 -1.72 -5.26
C LEU A 96 -4.77 -1.69 -4.83
N LEU A 97 -5.04 -2.29 -3.68
CA LEU A 97 -6.29 -2.11 -2.95
C LEU A 97 -6.10 -0.95 -1.98
N ASP A 98 -7.01 0.01 -1.99
CA ASP A 98 -7.01 1.12 -1.05
C ASP A 98 -8.37 1.30 -0.37
N HIS A 99 -8.33 1.80 0.85
CA HIS A 99 -9.50 2.24 1.59
C HIS A 99 -9.16 3.47 2.41
N VAL A 100 -9.89 4.55 2.15
CA VAL A 100 -9.68 5.87 2.76
C VAL A 100 -10.90 6.24 3.58
N GLN A 101 -10.67 6.60 4.85
CA GLN A 101 -11.71 7.17 5.70
C GLN A 101 -11.17 8.30 6.56
N THR A 102 -12.05 9.12 7.13
CA THR A 102 -11.70 10.19 8.05
C THR A 102 -11.97 9.78 9.50
N GLY A 103 -11.14 10.26 10.42
CA GLY A 103 -11.37 10.08 11.86
C GLY A 103 -10.80 8.79 12.43
N ASP A 104 -11.50 7.66 12.29
CA ASP A 104 -11.15 6.40 12.96
C ASP A 104 -10.16 5.53 12.13
N VAL A 105 -9.52 4.55 12.78
CA VAL A 105 -8.68 3.54 12.10
C VAL A 105 -9.57 2.57 11.33
N GLY A 106 -9.38 2.48 10.02
CA GLY A 106 -10.27 1.71 9.12
C GLY A 106 -9.77 0.35 8.69
N PHE A 107 -8.67 -0.14 9.26
CA PHE A 107 -7.99 -1.33 8.74
C PHE A 107 -8.85 -2.59 8.84
N ASP A 108 -9.57 -2.80 9.93
CA ASP A 108 -10.43 -3.99 10.08
C ASP A 108 -11.65 -3.94 9.13
N THR A 109 -12.21 -2.75 8.90
CA THR A 109 -13.26 -2.53 7.88
C THR A 109 -12.73 -2.84 6.49
N PHE A 110 -11.55 -2.33 6.16
CA PHE A 110 -10.87 -2.61 4.90
C PHE A 110 -10.65 -4.11 4.66
N LEU A 111 -10.22 -4.84 5.69
CA LEU A 111 -10.06 -6.29 5.62
C LEU A 111 -11.39 -6.99 5.33
N ALA A 112 -12.45 -6.62 6.03
CA ALA A 112 -13.78 -7.17 5.81
C ALA A 112 -14.30 -6.90 4.39
N ASP A 113 -14.15 -5.67 3.88
CA ASP A 113 -14.62 -5.27 2.55
C ASP A 113 -13.81 -5.92 1.42
N SER A 114 -12.52 -6.14 1.63
CA SER A 114 -11.63 -6.82 0.67
C SER A 114 -11.69 -8.34 0.75
N GLY A 115 -12.40 -8.91 1.73
CA GLY A 115 -12.43 -10.35 1.98
C GLY A 115 -11.08 -10.92 2.42
N LEU A 116 -10.24 -10.08 3.03
CA LEU A 116 -8.91 -10.45 3.54
C LEU A 116 -8.93 -10.55 5.06
N GLN A 117 -8.00 -11.33 5.59
CA GLN A 117 -7.75 -11.53 7.01
C GLN A 117 -6.25 -11.51 7.25
N ARG A 118 -5.83 -11.08 8.45
CA ARG A 118 -4.42 -11.18 8.84
C ARG A 118 -4.03 -12.64 8.95
N VAL A 119 -2.87 -13.00 8.39
CA VAL A 119 -2.34 -14.34 8.53
C VAL A 119 -1.93 -14.56 9.98
N VAL A 120 -2.46 -15.61 10.61
CA VAL A 120 -1.99 -16.05 11.92
C VAL A 120 -0.73 -16.87 11.70
N VAL A 121 0.41 -16.35 12.16
CA VAL A 121 1.62 -17.15 12.25
C VAL A 121 1.52 -17.91 13.57
N GLU A 122 1.25 -19.21 13.53
CA GLU A 122 1.44 -20.06 14.71
C GLU A 122 2.93 -20.04 15.05
N GLU A 123 3.29 -19.45 16.19
CA GLU A 123 4.65 -19.46 16.75
C GLU A 123 5.04 -20.85 17.29
#